data_AF-B6QPU2-F1
#
_entry.id   AF-B6QPU2-F1
#
_cell.length_a   1.000
_cell.length_b   1.000
_cell.length_c   1.000
_cell.angle_alpha   90.00
_cell.angle_beta   90.00
_cell.angle_gamma   90.00
#
_symmetry.space_group_name_H-M   'P 1'
#
loop_
_entity.id
_entity.type
_entity.pdbx_description
1 polymer ?
#
loop_
_entity_poly.entity_id
_entity_poly.type
_entity_poly.pdbx_seq_one_letter_code
_entity_poly.pdbx_strand_id
1 'polypeptide(L)'
;MFKLSKSRFSTVASDGSSRMSSIQSMDLKRDSTEPKCRELQTQILNMWRRIWLGLYQLHDNHGPYHVERLTQLYLGAGMAVSDMINKPEDLYGRYKTEKAPLGLLGCALASQGISRLRLFEGLSVESLKAVIQLLESYKHEVAALNEVYELLRSLQVGLRETTDHDEKAVREHYPPLADPLARRLIHLDARLDVLVSDLEDEHIEAFGDSTERNGWLVKDRVFPKRNLTSTKLSQ
;
A
#
# COMPACT_ATOMS: atom_id res chain seq x y z
N MET A 1 -6.85 11.14 90.19
CA MET A 1 -8.14 11.23 90.90
C MET A 1 -8.93 12.38 90.32
N PHE A 2 -10.10 12.12 89.70
CA PHE A 2 -11.38 12.85 89.90
C PHE A 2 -12.43 12.37 88.87
N LYS A 3 -13.41 11.65 89.41
CA LYS A 3 -14.86 11.55 89.11
C LYS A 3 -15.37 11.28 87.68
N LEU A 4 -16.03 10.12 87.60
CA LEU A 4 -17.05 9.68 86.65
C LEU A 4 -18.30 10.58 86.61
N SER A 5 -18.97 10.63 85.46
CA SER A 5 -20.44 10.65 85.40
C SER A 5 -20.97 9.81 84.24
N LYS A 6 -21.93 8.93 84.59
CA LYS A 6 -22.68 8.00 83.75
C LYS A 6 -23.58 8.72 82.73
N SER A 7 -23.80 8.09 81.57
CA SER A 7 -25.14 7.99 80.98
C SER A 7 -25.25 6.74 80.11
N ARG A 8 -26.45 6.13 80.12
CA ARG A 8 -26.84 4.82 79.58
C ARG A 8 -27.65 4.96 78.27
N PHE A 9 -27.78 3.81 77.59
CA PHE A 9 -28.72 3.46 76.49
C PHE A 9 -28.29 4.02 75.12
N SER A 10 -28.28 3.26 74.03
CA SER A 10 -29.12 2.13 73.60
C SER A 10 -28.44 1.30 72.50
N THR A 11 -28.69 0.00 72.46
CA THR A 11 -28.31 -0.93 71.37
C THR A 11 -29.45 -1.01 70.36
N VAL A 12 -29.20 -0.78 69.07
CA VAL A 12 -29.91 -1.45 67.95
C VAL A 12 -28.93 -1.61 66.77
N ALA A 13 -28.85 -2.83 66.26
CA ALA A 13 -28.09 -3.24 65.09
C ALA A 13 -28.76 -2.77 63.78
N SER A 14 -27.99 -2.62 62.70
CA SER A 14 -28.11 -3.46 61.49
C SER A 14 -27.49 -2.77 60.26
N ASP A 15 -26.86 -3.63 59.46
CA ASP A 15 -26.28 -3.49 58.14
C ASP A 15 -26.72 -2.33 57.23
N GLY A 16 -25.73 -1.78 56.51
CA GLY A 16 -25.94 -0.81 55.45
C GLY A 16 -24.67 -0.51 54.67
N SER A 17 -24.11 -1.54 54.04
CA SER A 17 -23.11 -1.43 52.97
C SER A 17 -23.52 -0.36 51.95
N SER A 18 -22.65 0.62 51.71
CA SER A 18 -22.56 1.32 50.42
C SER A 18 -21.24 2.08 50.33
N ARG A 19 -20.19 1.34 49.95
CA ARG A 19 -19.05 1.90 49.22
C ARG A 19 -19.56 2.46 47.91
N MET A 20 -19.86 3.75 47.84
CA MET A 20 -20.04 4.42 46.56
C MET A 20 -18.68 4.64 45.93
N SER A 21 -18.45 3.80 44.93
CA SER A 21 -17.39 3.82 43.92
C SER A 21 -17.12 5.23 43.39
N SER A 22 -15.94 5.77 43.71
CA SER A 22 -15.35 6.91 43.03
C SER A 22 -14.55 6.37 41.84
N ILE A 23 -15.27 5.97 40.79
CA ILE A 23 -14.72 5.64 39.46
C ILE A 23 -15.57 6.39 38.44
N GLN A 24 -15.37 7.70 38.36
CA GLN A 24 -15.82 8.53 37.26
C GLN A 24 -14.75 9.59 37.01
N SER A 25 -13.66 9.20 36.35
CA SER A 25 -12.74 10.15 35.71
C SER A 25 -11.72 9.41 34.86
N MET A 26 -12.14 8.72 33.79
CA MET A 26 -11.20 8.26 32.74
C MET A 26 -11.77 8.27 31.30
N ASP A 27 -12.91 8.92 31.03
CA ASP A 27 -13.57 8.84 29.70
C ASP A 27 -13.73 10.20 28.99
N LEU A 28 -12.66 11.00 28.88
CA LEU A 28 -12.72 12.29 28.16
C LEU A 28 -11.49 12.60 27.28
N LYS A 29 -10.71 11.60 26.86
CA LYS A 29 -9.60 11.82 25.90
C LYS A 29 -9.66 10.99 24.61
N ARG A 30 -10.73 10.21 24.39
CA ARG A 30 -10.81 9.31 23.23
C ARG A 30 -11.28 9.95 21.92
N ASP A 31 -11.89 11.15 21.95
CA ASP A 31 -12.64 11.66 20.78
C ASP A 31 -11.95 12.73 19.92
N SER A 32 -10.82 13.34 20.33
CA SER A 32 -10.26 14.46 19.53
C SER A 32 -9.38 14.03 18.35
N THR A 33 -8.81 12.82 18.39
CA THR A 33 -7.87 12.31 17.39
C THR A 33 -8.52 11.44 16.32
N GLU A 34 -9.66 10.81 16.64
CA GLU A 34 -10.43 10.01 15.67
C GLU A 34 -10.74 10.70 14.33
N PRO A 35 -11.26 11.95 14.30
CA PRO A 35 -11.57 12.60 13.03
C PRO A 35 -10.32 12.82 12.17
N LYS A 36 -9.19 13.15 12.80
CA LYS A 36 -7.91 13.35 12.13
C LYS A 36 -7.34 12.05 11.56
N CYS A 37 -7.44 10.94 12.30
CA CYS A 37 -7.02 9.63 11.79
C CYS A 37 -7.86 9.19 10.59
N ARG A 38 -9.18 9.41 10.62
CA ARG A 38 -10.06 9.10 9.47
C ARG A 38 -9.73 9.94 8.24
N GLU A 39 -9.41 11.22 8.42
CA GLU A 39 -8.98 12.10 7.34
C GLU A 39 -7.67 11.61 6.70
N LEU A 40 -6.66 11.28 7.51
CA LEU A 40 -5.39 10.74 7.02
C LEU A 40 -5.55 9.39 6.33
N GLN A 41 -6.39 8.50 6.85
CA GLN A 41 -6.72 7.24 6.18
C GLN A 41 -7.36 7.50 4.81
N THR A 42 -8.32 8.42 4.72
CA THR A 42 -8.94 8.80 3.45
C THR A 42 -7.91 9.36 2.46
N GLN A 43 -6.97 10.17 2.93
CA GLN A 43 -5.86 10.67 2.12
C GLN A 43 -4.99 9.52 1.61
N ILE A 44 -4.62 8.56 2.47
CA ILE A 44 -3.86 7.37 2.09
C ILE A 44 -4.58 6.58 1.00
N LEU A 45 -5.88 6.30 1.14
CA LEU A 45 -6.66 5.58 0.13
C LEU A 45 -6.63 6.29 -1.23
N ASN A 46 -6.81 7.61 -1.24
CA ASN A 46 -6.82 8.42 -2.46
C ASN A 46 -5.43 8.48 -3.12
N MET A 47 -4.38 8.66 -2.34
CA MET A 47 -3.00 8.66 -2.83
C MET A 47 -2.63 7.30 -3.41
N TRP A 48 -2.90 6.24 -2.65
CA TRP A 48 -2.65 4.87 -3.08
C TRP A 48 -3.30 4.58 -4.43
N ARG A 49 -4.58 4.97 -4.61
CA ARG A 49 -5.27 4.80 -5.90
C ARG A 49 -4.57 5.50 -7.06
N ARG A 50 -4.16 6.77 -6.86
CA ARG A 50 -3.50 7.56 -7.90
C ARG A 50 -2.15 6.97 -8.29
N ILE A 51 -1.38 6.51 -7.30
CA ILE A 51 -0.08 5.88 -7.51
C ILE A 51 -0.26 4.54 -8.21
N TRP A 52 -1.21 3.71 -7.76
CA TRP A 52 -1.52 2.44 -8.39
C TRP A 52 -1.83 2.60 -9.87
N LEU A 53 -2.70 3.55 -10.18
CA LEU A 53 -3.09 3.84 -11.56
C LEU A 53 -2.04 4.59 -12.38
N GLY A 54 -1.02 5.15 -11.73
CA GLY A 54 0.07 5.87 -12.37
C GLY A 54 1.32 5.03 -12.58
N LEU A 55 1.52 3.96 -11.80
CA LEU A 55 2.70 3.10 -11.87
C LEU A 55 2.42 1.69 -12.36
N TYR A 56 1.32 1.08 -11.91
CA TYR A 56 1.14 -0.36 -12.09
C TYR A 56 0.02 -0.69 -13.07
N GLN A 57 -1.14 -0.02 -13.03
CA GLN A 57 -2.30 -0.41 -13.82
C GLN A 57 -2.95 0.76 -14.56
N LEU A 58 -3.32 0.56 -15.83
CA LEU A 58 -3.98 1.59 -16.63
C LEU A 58 -5.49 1.63 -16.38
N HIS A 59 -6.07 2.82 -16.43
CA HIS A 59 -7.52 3.11 -16.38
C HIS A 59 -8.23 2.76 -15.05
N ASP A 60 -8.26 1.47 -14.67
CA ASP A 60 -8.94 0.97 -13.48
C ASP A 60 -8.29 -0.34 -12.96
N ASN A 61 -8.87 -0.96 -11.92
CA ASN A 61 -8.35 -2.20 -11.30
C ASN A 61 -8.53 -3.47 -12.15
N HIS A 62 -9.12 -3.35 -13.35
CA HIS A 62 -9.25 -4.41 -14.34
C HIS A 62 -8.54 -4.10 -15.67
N GLY A 63 -7.93 -2.91 -15.79
CA GLY A 63 -7.18 -2.53 -16.97
C GLY A 63 -5.82 -3.22 -17.09
N PRO A 64 -5.15 -3.05 -18.24
CA PRO A 64 -3.85 -3.66 -18.51
C PRO A 64 -2.77 -3.06 -17.61
N TYR A 65 -1.71 -3.83 -17.35
CA TYR A 65 -0.60 -3.34 -16.53
C TYR A 65 0.32 -2.44 -17.35
N HIS A 66 0.89 -1.42 -16.70
CA HIS A 66 1.89 -0.54 -17.33
C HIS A 66 3.10 -1.32 -17.84
N VAL A 67 3.52 -2.38 -17.15
CA VAL A 67 4.64 -3.24 -17.58
C VAL A 67 4.38 -3.91 -18.93
N GLU A 68 3.14 -4.35 -19.18
CA GLU A 68 2.76 -4.97 -20.45
C GLU A 68 2.74 -3.93 -21.57
N ARG A 69 2.16 -2.75 -21.30
CA ARG A 69 2.08 -1.67 -22.29
C ARG A 69 3.45 -1.09 -22.62
N LEU A 70 4.33 -0.93 -21.64
CA LEU A 70 5.71 -0.52 -21.86
C LEU A 70 6.49 -1.57 -22.63
N THR A 71 6.26 -2.86 -22.39
CA THR A 71 6.86 -3.93 -23.18
C THR A 71 6.47 -3.80 -24.64
N GLN A 72 5.19 -3.60 -24.94
CA GLN A 72 4.73 -3.39 -26.33
C GLN A 72 5.43 -2.19 -26.98
N LEU A 73 5.58 -1.07 -26.26
CA LEU A 73 6.28 0.10 -26.76
C LEU A 73 7.77 -0.17 -26.95
N TYR A 74 8.41 -0.89 -26.04
CA TYR A 74 9.82 -1.26 -26.15
C TYR A 74 10.09 -2.10 -27.41
N LEU A 75 9.20 -3.05 -27.71
CA LEU A 75 9.26 -3.83 -28.95
C LEU A 75 8.97 -2.98 -30.18
N GLY A 76 7.91 -2.15 -30.13
CA GLY A 76 7.55 -1.24 -31.21
C GLY A 76 8.58 -0.12 -31.48
N ALA A 77 9.51 0.10 -30.55
CA ALA A 77 10.65 1.00 -30.71
C ALA A 77 11.83 0.35 -31.46
N GLY A 78 11.67 -0.90 -31.89
CA GLY A 78 12.61 -1.57 -32.78
C GLY A 78 13.51 -2.59 -32.10
N MET A 79 13.31 -2.89 -30.81
CA MET A 79 14.08 -3.92 -30.12
C MET A 79 13.66 -5.32 -30.56
N ALA A 80 14.58 -6.04 -31.20
CA ALA A 80 14.37 -7.43 -31.55
C ALA A 80 14.26 -8.33 -30.32
N VAL A 81 13.44 -9.35 -30.49
CA VAL A 81 13.11 -10.32 -29.45
C VAL A 81 13.82 -11.63 -29.76
N SER A 82 15.14 -11.62 -29.70
CA SER A 82 15.92 -12.82 -30.00
C SER A 82 15.64 -13.95 -28.98
N ASP A 83 15.16 -13.62 -27.77
CA ASP A 83 15.00 -14.58 -26.67
C ASP A 83 13.55 -14.87 -26.19
N MET A 84 12.50 -14.14 -26.62
CA MET A 84 11.13 -14.41 -26.10
C MET A 84 10.32 -15.46 -26.89
N ILE A 85 10.78 -15.89 -28.07
CA ILE A 85 10.02 -16.80 -28.94
C ILE A 85 9.95 -18.24 -28.37
N ASN A 86 10.86 -18.61 -27.46
CA ASN A 86 11.12 -20.03 -27.18
C ASN A 86 10.53 -20.63 -25.89
N LYS A 87 9.71 -19.94 -25.07
CA LYS A 87 9.10 -20.57 -23.88
C LYS A 87 7.64 -20.15 -23.65
N PRO A 88 6.67 -21.09 -23.56
CA PRO A 88 5.25 -20.78 -23.40
C PRO A 88 4.79 -20.57 -21.94
N GLU A 89 5.66 -20.69 -20.94
CA GLU A 89 5.23 -20.65 -19.53
C GLU A 89 5.19 -19.22 -18.96
N ASP A 90 4.13 -18.93 -18.21
CA ASP A 90 3.79 -17.74 -17.42
C ASP A 90 4.25 -16.36 -17.92
N LEU A 91 3.35 -15.68 -18.64
CA LEU A 91 3.48 -14.25 -18.98
C LEU A 91 3.84 -13.37 -17.76
N TYR A 92 3.31 -13.71 -16.58
CA TYR A 92 3.56 -12.98 -15.34
C TYR A 92 4.95 -13.23 -14.72
N GLY A 93 5.53 -14.42 -14.94
CA GLY A 93 6.86 -14.77 -14.46
C GLY A 93 7.97 -14.14 -15.30
N ARG A 94 7.71 -13.91 -16.59
CA ARG A 94 8.71 -13.35 -17.54
C ARG A 94 9.21 -11.97 -17.13
N TYR A 95 8.33 -11.10 -16.64
CA TYR A 95 8.69 -9.73 -16.28
C TYR A 95 9.44 -9.62 -14.94
N LYS A 96 9.58 -10.72 -14.19
CA LYS A 96 10.29 -10.74 -12.89
C LYS A 96 11.79 -11.01 -13.01
N THR A 97 12.29 -11.14 -14.24
CA THR A 97 13.72 -11.38 -14.47
C THR A 97 14.36 -10.16 -15.10
N GLU A 98 15.57 -9.79 -14.66
CA GLU A 98 16.32 -8.66 -15.22
C GLU A 98 16.66 -8.85 -16.71
N LYS A 99 16.47 -10.07 -17.24
CA LYS A 99 16.66 -10.43 -18.65
C LYS A 99 15.40 -10.21 -19.50
N ALA A 100 14.30 -9.74 -18.90
CA ALA A 100 13.08 -9.39 -19.61
C ALA A 100 13.28 -8.13 -20.47
N PRO A 101 12.38 -7.83 -21.44
CA PRO A 101 12.52 -6.69 -22.35
C PRO A 101 12.71 -5.33 -21.66
N LEU A 102 12.13 -5.16 -20.47
CA LEU A 102 12.23 -3.92 -19.71
C LEU A 102 13.37 -3.92 -18.66
N GLY A 103 14.17 -4.98 -18.60
CA GLY A 103 15.27 -5.11 -17.65
C GLY A 103 14.82 -4.97 -16.20
N LEU A 104 15.58 -4.18 -15.43
CA LEU A 104 15.31 -3.93 -14.02
C LEU A 104 13.95 -3.22 -13.79
N LEU A 105 13.54 -2.35 -14.71
CA LEU A 105 12.24 -1.66 -14.61
C LEU A 105 11.07 -2.64 -14.71
N GLY A 106 11.19 -3.66 -15.57
CA GLY A 106 10.20 -4.74 -15.65
C GLY A 106 10.02 -5.43 -14.31
N CYS A 107 11.13 -5.80 -13.66
CA CYS A 107 11.11 -6.43 -12.34
C CYS A 107 10.45 -5.54 -11.28
N ALA A 108 10.83 -4.26 -11.24
CA ALA A 108 10.31 -3.30 -10.28
C ALA A 108 8.80 -3.02 -10.46
N LEU A 109 8.29 -3.02 -11.70
CA LEU A 109 6.86 -2.87 -11.95
C LEU A 109 6.08 -4.17 -11.66
N ALA A 110 6.69 -5.32 -11.92
CA ALA A 110 6.09 -6.63 -11.66
C ALA A 110 5.99 -6.99 -10.16
N SER A 111 6.78 -6.34 -9.30
CA SER A 111 6.69 -6.53 -7.83
C SER A 111 5.38 -6.01 -7.26
N GLN A 112 4.79 -4.98 -7.90
CA GLN A 112 3.57 -4.30 -7.47
C GLN A 112 3.64 -3.88 -5.99
N GLY A 113 4.79 -3.36 -5.52
CA GLY A 113 5.09 -3.12 -4.11
C GLY A 113 3.93 -2.61 -3.26
N ILE A 114 3.34 -1.47 -3.65
CA ILE A 114 2.26 -0.83 -2.89
C ILE A 114 1.01 -1.70 -2.72
N SER A 115 0.82 -2.77 -3.52
CA SER A 115 -0.28 -3.73 -3.32
C SER A 115 -0.25 -4.42 -1.97
N ARG A 116 0.93 -4.47 -1.32
CA ARG A 116 1.13 -5.07 0.00
C ARG A 116 0.87 -4.11 1.15
N LEU A 117 0.60 -2.82 0.89
CA LEU A 117 0.32 -1.85 1.95
C LEU A 117 -0.91 -2.29 2.77
N ARG A 118 -0.67 -2.56 4.04
CA ARG A 118 -1.66 -2.94 5.04
C ARG A 118 -1.73 -1.84 6.10
N LEU A 119 -2.95 -1.52 6.53
CA LEU A 119 -3.18 -0.62 7.66
C LEU A 119 -3.87 -1.40 8.78
N PHE A 120 -3.57 -1.03 10.01
CA PHE A 120 -4.08 -1.66 11.21
C PHE A 120 -5.05 -0.72 11.94
N GLU A 121 -5.90 -1.29 12.79
CA GLU A 121 -6.80 -0.50 13.62
C GLU A 121 -5.98 0.19 14.74
N GLY A 122 -6.36 1.42 15.07
CA GLY A 122 -5.77 2.16 16.18
C GLY A 122 -4.36 2.72 15.95
N LEU A 123 -3.87 2.74 14.71
CA LEU A 123 -2.59 3.39 14.35
C LEU A 123 -2.58 4.88 14.76
N SER A 124 -1.42 5.33 15.24
CA SER A 124 -1.15 6.72 15.58
C SER A 124 -1.19 7.65 14.36
N VAL A 125 -1.34 8.94 14.64
CA VAL A 125 -1.29 10.00 13.61
C VAL A 125 0.09 10.03 12.95
N GLU A 126 1.14 9.78 13.71
CA GLU A 126 2.54 9.75 13.28
C GLU A 126 2.76 8.64 12.26
N SER A 127 2.26 7.44 12.53
CA SER A 127 2.33 6.30 11.63
C SER A 127 1.55 6.51 10.33
N LEU A 128 0.35 7.08 10.41
CA LEU A 128 -0.42 7.44 9.21
C LEU A 128 0.31 8.52 8.37
N LYS A 129 1.00 9.48 9.01
CA LYS A 129 1.84 10.46 8.31
C LYS A 129 3.06 9.82 7.65
N ALA A 130 3.69 8.83 8.29
CA ALA A 130 4.81 8.09 7.71
C ALA A 130 4.38 7.35 6.43
N VAL A 131 3.20 6.74 6.43
CA VAL A 131 2.60 6.14 5.23
C VAL A 131 2.40 7.18 4.13
N ILE A 132 1.83 8.34 4.46
CA ILE A 132 1.63 9.44 3.48
C ILE A 132 2.97 9.90 2.90
N GLN A 133 4.00 10.05 3.72
CA GLN A 133 5.33 10.48 3.26
C GLN A 133 5.96 9.45 2.29
N LEU A 134 5.80 8.15 2.58
CA LEU A 134 6.25 7.12 1.66
C LEU A 134 5.46 7.14 0.35
N LEU A 135 4.14 7.31 0.42
CA LEU A 135 3.29 7.41 -0.78
C LEU A 135 3.60 8.66 -1.62
N GLU A 136 3.95 9.80 -1.02
CA GLU A 136 4.44 10.97 -1.78
C GLU A 136 5.73 10.64 -2.56
N SER A 137 6.60 9.80 -1.98
CA SER A 137 7.81 9.36 -2.67
C SER A 137 7.48 8.50 -3.91
N TYR A 138 6.54 7.55 -3.79
CA TYR A 138 6.05 6.80 -4.95
C TYR A 138 5.36 7.69 -5.99
N LYS A 139 4.58 8.68 -5.55
CA LYS A 139 3.89 9.60 -6.45
C LYS A 139 4.86 10.39 -7.32
N HIS A 140 6.04 10.73 -6.80
CA HIS A 140 7.09 11.39 -7.59
C HIS A 140 7.55 10.52 -8.78
N GLU A 141 7.60 9.19 -8.59
CA GLU A 141 8.03 8.25 -9.63
C GLU A 141 7.02 8.09 -10.78
N VAL A 142 5.75 8.51 -10.60
CA VAL A 142 4.74 8.50 -11.68
C VAL A 142 5.18 9.39 -12.85
N ALA A 143 5.77 10.55 -12.56
CA ALA A 143 6.27 11.45 -13.60
C ALA A 143 7.42 10.81 -14.39
N ALA A 144 8.37 10.19 -13.68
CA ALA A 144 9.49 9.48 -14.30
C ALA A 144 9.03 8.30 -15.18
N LEU A 145 7.97 7.58 -14.78
CA LEU A 145 7.40 6.52 -15.64
C LEU A 145 6.80 7.11 -16.93
N ASN A 146 6.16 8.28 -16.85
CA ASN A 146 5.64 8.95 -18.06
C ASN A 146 6.77 9.38 -19.01
N GLU A 147 7.92 9.80 -18.49
CA GLU A 147 9.08 10.09 -19.35
C GLU A 147 9.55 8.84 -20.12
N VAL A 148 9.53 7.66 -19.49
CA VAL A 148 9.82 6.39 -20.17
C VAL A 148 8.80 6.11 -21.28
N TYR A 149 7.51 6.37 -21.02
CA TYR A 149 6.46 6.27 -22.03
C TYR A 149 6.73 7.18 -23.23
N GLU A 150 7.03 8.45 -22.98
CA GLU A 150 7.28 9.43 -24.04
C GLU A 150 8.54 9.09 -24.85
N LEU A 151 9.61 8.65 -24.19
CA LEU A 151 10.80 8.17 -24.86
C LEU A 151 10.47 7.01 -25.81
N LEU A 152 9.85 5.94 -25.31
CA LEU A 152 9.55 4.77 -26.14
C LEU A 152 8.55 5.08 -27.26
N ARG A 153 7.62 6.02 -27.05
CA ARG A 153 6.72 6.53 -28.10
C ARG A 153 7.49 7.29 -29.18
N SER A 154 8.44 8.13 -28.79
CA SER A 154 9.26 8.90 -29.74
C SER A 154 10.17 8.02 -30.60
N LEU A 155 10.54 6.84 -30.09
CA LEU A 155 11.38 5.86 -30.78
C LEU A 155 10.57 4.83 -31.59
N GLN A 156 9.24 4.91 -31.63
CA GLN A 156 8.42 3.94 -32.37
C GLN A 156 8.81 3.90 -33.85
N VAL A 157 9.06 2.70 -34.38
CA VAL A 157 9.39 2.50 -35.79
C VAL A 157 8.13 2.41 -36.67
N GLY A 158 6.97 2.13 -36.09
CA GLY A 158 5.71 1.96 -36.83
C GLY A 158 5.62 0.60 -37.52
N LEU A 159 5.30 0.59 -38.83
CA LEU A 159 5.09 -0.63 -39.61
C LEU A 159 6.30 -1.02 -40.48
N ARG A 160 7.39 -0.25 -40.45
CA ARG A 160 8.61 -0.58 -41.20
C ARG A 160 9.40 -1.66 -40.50
N GLU A 161 10.26 -2.35 -41.26
CA GLU A 161 11.23 -3.26 -40.68
C GLU A 161 12.20 -2.52 -39.74
N THR A 162 12.51 -3.18 -38.62
CA THR A 162 13.44 -2.70 -37.62
C THR A 162 14.86 -2.76 -38.16
N THR A 163 15.64 -1.72 -37.90
CA THR A 163 17.05 -1.63 -38.30
C THR A 163 17.96 -1.65 -37.08
N ASP A 164 19.24 -1.98 -37.26
CA ASP A 164 20.24 -1.92 -36.19
C ASP A 164 20.35 -0.53 -35.55
N HIS A 165 20.02 0.54 -36.30
CA HIS A 165 20.00 1.89 -35.78
C HIS A 165 18.89 2.07 -34.73
N ASP A 166 17.71 1.48 -34.95
CA ASP A 166 16.57 1.58 -34.05
C ASP A 166 16.87 0.87 -32.73
N GLU A 167 17.39 -0.35 -32.81
CA GLU A 167 17.86 -1.08 -31.63
C GLU A 167 18.91 -0.30 -30.86
N LYS A 168 19.89 0.27 -31.57
CA LYS A 168 20.95 1.05 -30.94
C LYS A 168 20.37 2.28 -30.21
N ALA A 169 19.43 2.99 -30.82
CA ALA A 169 18.79 4.14 -30.19
C ALA A 169 18.06 3.76 -28.89
N VAL A 170 17.33 2.63 -28.89
CA VAL A 170 16.68 2.14 -27.66
C VAL A 170 17.72 1.75 -26.61
N ARG A 171 18.75 0.99 -26.97
CA ARG A 171 19.81 0.56 -26.03
C ARG A 171 20.58 1.74 -25.42
N GLU A 172 20.76 2.82 -26.17
CA GLU A 172 21.47 4.01 -25.71
C GLU A 172 20.60 4.91 -24.81
N HIS A 173 19.32 5.06 -25.13
CA HIS A 173 18.47 6.05 -24.46
C HIS A 173 17.56 5.47 -23.36
N TYR A 174 17.13 4.21 -23.47
CA TYR A 174 16.21 3.62 -22.51
C TYR A 174 16.85 3.34 -21.14
N PRO A 175 17.99 2.62 -21.04
CA PRO A 175 18.55 2.25 -19.73
C PRO A 175 18.89 3.45 -18.81
N PRO A 176 19.49 4.57 -19.31
CA PRO A 176 19.76 5.73 -18.47
C PRO A 176 18.53 6.36 -17.82
N LEU A 177 17.34 6.17 -18.42
CA LEU A 177 16.07 6.67 -17.88
C LEU A 177 15.38 5.63 -17.01
N ALA A 178 15.33 4.38 -17.47
CA ALA A 178 14.59 3.29 -16.84
C ALA A 178 15.28 2.72 -15.59
N ASP A 179 16.60 2.54 -15.59
CA ASP A 179 17.32 1.89 -14.51
C ASP A 179 17.30 2.69 -13.20
N PRO A 180 17.50 4.03 -13.20
CA PRO A 180 17.39 4.82 -11.97
C PRO A 180 15.98 4.76 -11.38
N LEU A 181 14.95 4.84 -12.23
CA LEU A 181 13.55 4.68 -11.81
C LEU A 181 13.33 3.31 -11.16
N ALA A 182 13.79 2.25 -11.80
CA ALA A 182 13.66 0.89 -11.29
C ALA A 182 14.30 0.72 -9.90
N ARG A 183 15.53 1.23 -9.72
CA ARG A 183 16.23 1.17 -8.43
C ARG A 183 15.48 1.95 -7.34
N ARG A 184 14.94 3.13 -7.66
CA ARG A 184 14.14 3.91 -6.71
C ARG A 184 12.87 3.17 -6.32
N LEU A 185 12.15 2.58 -7.27
CA LEU A 185 10.96 1.76 -6.99
C LEU A 185 11.29 0.57 -6.09
N ILE A 186 12.36 -0.18 -6.39
CA ILE A 186 12.80 -1.30 -5.55
C ILE A 186 13.15 -0.83 -4.14
N HIS A 187 13.83 0.31 -4.01
CA HIS A 187 14.15 0.88 -2.71
C HIS A 187 12.90 1.32 -1.94
N LEU A 188 11.93 1.91 -2.61
CA LEU A 188 10.64 2.27 -2.02
C LEU A 188 9.86 1.03 -1.57
N ASP A 189 9.90 -0.06 -2.34
CA ASP A 189 9.28 -1.33 -1.96
C ASP A 189 9.90 -1.91 -0.69
N ALA A 190 11.23 -1.86 -0.57
CA ALA A 190 11.91 -2.30 0.67
C ALA A 190 11.53 -1.41 1.87
N ARG A 191 11.43 -0.09 1.68
CA ARG A 191 10.98 0.85 2.72
C ARG A 191 9.51 0.61 3.10
N LEU A 192 8.68 0.22 2.14
CA LEU A 192 7.29 -0.16 2.41
C LEU A 192 7.21 -1.40 3.28
N ASP A 193 8.01 -2.43 2.99
CA ASP A 193 8.01 -3.66 3.77
C ASP A 193 8.45 -3.39 5.23
N VAL A 194 9.47 -2.56 5.44
CA VAL A 194 9.87 -2.09 6.79
C VAL A 194 8.74 -1.32 7.47
N LEU A 195 8.15 -0.34 6.77
CA LEU A 195 7.08 0.47 7.35
C LEU A 195 5.87 -0.40 7.74
N VAL A 196 5.48 -1.37 6.91
CA VAL A 196 4.37 -2.27 7.25
C VAL A 196 4.67 -3.09 8.51
N SER A 197 5.93 -3.53 8.69
CA SER A 197 6.38 -4.17 9.94
C SER A 197 6.25 -3.22 11.13
N ASP A 198 6.71 -1.97 11.01
CA ASP A 198 6.61 -0.99 12.09
C ASP A 198 5.14 -0.71 12.49
N LEU A 199 4.23 -0.67 11.51
CA LEU A 199 2.79 -0.50 11.74
C LEU A 199 2.17 -1.71 12.45
N GLU A 200 2.66 -2.91 12.14
CA GLU A 200 2.22 -4.15 12.78
C GLU A 200 2.71 -4.20 14.23
N ASP A 201 3.98 -3.85 14.47
CA ASP A 201 4.56 -3.78 15.81
C ASP A 201 3.80 -2.78 16.71
N GLU A 202 3.51 -1.58 16.21
CA GLU A 202 2.68 -0.59 16.93
C GLU A 202 1.30 -1.15 17.27
N HIS A 203 0.67 -1.87 16.34
CA HIS A 203 -0.62 -2.49 16.57
C HIS A 203 -0.56 -3.59 17.64
N ILE A 204 0.47 -4.45 17.58
CA ILE A 204 0.69 -5.53 18.56
C ILE A 204 0.94 -4.94 19.95
N GLU A 205 1.74 -3.87 20.07
CA GLU A 205 1.99 -3.19 21.34
C GLU A 205 0.70 -2.62 21.95
N ALA A 206 -0.20 -2.07 21.14
CA ALA A 206 -1.44 -1.45 21.60
C ALA A 206 -2.56 -2.47 21.92
N PHE A 207 -2.62 -3.57 21.18
CA PHE A 207 -3.80 -4.46 21.15
C PHE A 207 -3.50 -5.94 21.41
N GLY A 208 -2.23 -6.32 21.50
CA GLY A 208 -1.76 -7.70 21.62
C GLY A 208 -1.74 -8.46 20.28
N ASP A 209 -1.01 -9.58 20.25
CA ASP A 209 -0.93 -10.45 19.08
C ASP A 209 -2.22 -11.31 18.97
N SER A 210 -2.99 -11.06 17.91
CA SER A 210 -4.20 -11.83 17.59
C SER A 210 -4.40 -11.91 16.08
N THR A 211 -4.57 -13.13 15.59
CA THR A 211 -4.87 -13.41 14.18
C THR A 211 -6.20 -12.82 13.71
N GLU A 212 -7.12 -12.51 14.63
CA GLU A 212 -8.41 -11.87 14.34
C GLU A 212 -8.27 -10.36 14.05
N ARG A 213 -7.13 -9.75 14.43
CA ARG A 213 -6.82 -8.32 14.24
C ARG A 213 -5.78 -8.07 13.18
N ASN A 214 -5.64 -9.01 12.25
CA ASN A 214 -4.83 -8.82 11.06
C ASN A 214 -5.32 -7.58 10.29
N GLY A 215 -4.45 -6.58 10.14
CA GLY A 215 -4.77 -5.34 9.43
C GLY A 215 -5.35 -5.58 8.03
N TRP A 216 -5.92 -4.55 7.42
CA TRP A 216 -6.57 -4.66 6.12
C TRP A 216 -5.70 -4.11 4.99
N LEU A 217 -5.74 -4.77 3.84
CA LEU A 217 -5.04 -4.30 2.64
C LEU A 217 -5.72 -3.04 2.11
N VAL A 218 -4.92 -2.01 1.83
CA VAL A 218 -5.42 -0.75 1.26
C VAL A 218 -6.11 -0.98 -0.09
N LYS A 219 -5.54 -1.87 -0.92
CA LYS A 219 -6.13 -2.26 -2.20
C LYS A 219 -7.59 -2.68 -2.10
N ASP A 220 -7.93 -3.49 -1.09
CA ASP A 220 -9.30 -4.03 -0.93
C ASP A 220 -10.31 -2.95 -0.53
N ARG A 221 -9.86 -1.86 0.11
CA ARG A 221 -10.70 -0.69 0.41
C ARG A 221 -10.85 0.25 -0.78
N VAL A 222 -9.79 0.42 -1.58
CA VAL A 222 -9.80 1.28 -2.77
C VAL A 222 -10.59 0.64 -3.91
N PHE A 223 -10.43 -0.66 -4.10
CA PHE A 223 -11.11 -1.44 -5.13
C PHE A 223 -11.87 -2.61 -4.48
N PRO A 224 -13.00 -2.33 -3.81
CA PRO A 224 -13.78 -3.36 -3.16
C PRO A 224 -14.23 -4.40 -4.17
N LYS A 225 -14.00 -5.68 -3.85
CA LYS A 225 -14.54 -6.79 -4.63
C LYS A 225 -16.06 -6.62 -4.68
N ARG A 226 -16.62 -6.41 -5.87
CA ARG A 226 -18.08 -6.50 -6.05
C ARG A 226 -18.45 -7.93 -5.64
N ASN A 227 -19.20 -8.06 -4.55
CA ASN A 227 -19.75 -9.35 -4.16
C ASN A 227 -20.49 -9.91 -5.38
N LEU A 228 -19.97 -10.99 -5.96
CA LEU A 228 -20.75 -11.91 -6.77
C LEU A 228 -21.75 -12.55 -5.80
N THR A 229 -22.79 -11.82 -5.43
CA THR A 229 -23.98 -12.43 -4.86
C THR A 229 -24.47 -13.39 -5.91
N SER A 230 -24.21 -14.67 -5.66
CA SER A 230 -24.86 -15.80 -6.30
C SER A 230 -26.36 -15.53 -6.25
N THR A 231 -26.91 -15.04 -7.35
CA THR A 231 -28.34 -15.18 -7.63
C THR A 231 -28.53 -16.67 -7.86
N LYS A 232 -28.66 -17.44 -6.78
CA LYS A 232 -29.46 -18.66 -6.80
C LYS A 232 -30.87 -18.20 -7.11
N LEU A 233 -31.17 -18.11 -8.40
CA LEU A 233 -32.55 -18.12 -8.88
C LEU A 233 -33.05 -19.54 -8.66
N SER A 234 -33.59 -19.73 -7.46
CA SER A 234 -34.63 -20.71 -7.22
C SER A 234 -35.87 -20.23 -7.97
N GLN A 235 -36.22 -20.92 -9.05
CA GLN A 235 -37.58 -21.36 -9.40
C GLN A 235 -37.54 -22.21 -10.67
#